data_AF-A0A1U7R8G5-F1
#
_entry.id   AF-A0A1U7R8G5-F1
#
_cell.length_a   1.000
_cell.length_b   1.000
_cell.length_c   1.000
_cell.angle_alpha   90.00
_cell.angle_beta   90.00
_cell.angle_gamma   90.00
#
_symmetry.space_group_name_H-M   'P 1'
#
loop_
_entity.id
_entity.type
_entity.pdbx_description
1 polymer ?
#
loop_
_entity_poly.entity_id
_entity_poly.type
_entity_poly.pdbx_seq_one_letter_code
_entity_poly.pdbx_strand_id
1 'polypeptide(L)'
;MPPRSHQRCLLPNEAWPPLMFFRVAAVSQANKRRRAGGLRLRPGALALPAKAPIPIPAALLPARREDPARHVPRERCRVFDPVFSALDVAVLAELGLAVVSENEEGKHPVGDGTTLFYMIHCGKALYNNLLWSNWSVAALSKIIIVGNSFRGIEERLPSRILERDYSYIAKVLKGTEEIPLPTHPQYADVFNDTSVHWFPLAKLKELPCDTWLFQEEPTYQECEDLEIIRKQDKGSILRSTQNEVES
;
A
#
# COMPACT_ATOMS: atom_id res chain seq x y z
N MET A 1 19.81 28.26 34.42
CA MET A 1 18.37 27.96 34.28
C MET A 1 18.05 27.83 32.80
N PRO A 2 17.69 26.63 32.29
CA PRO A 2 17.15 26.50 30.94
C PRO A 2 15.61 26.60 30.97
N PRO A 3 14.95 27.10 29.91
CA PRO A 3 13.50 27.17 29.86
C PRO A 3 12.88 25.82 29.48
N ARG A 4 11.73 25.54 30.08
CA ARG A 4 10.94 24.30 29.96
C ARG A 4 10.31 24.19 28.57
N SER A 5 10.43 23.01 27.98
CA SER A 5 9.72 22.56 26.79
C SER A 5 8.21 22.42 27.09
N HIS A 6 7.38 23.18 26.39
CA HIS A 6 5.94 22.95 26.35
C HIS A 6 5.62 21.81 25.38
N GLN A 7 5.47 20.62 25.93
CA GLN A 7 4.90 19.47 25.26
C GLN A 7 3.38 19.70 25.16
N ARG A 8 2.89 20.15 24.00
CA ARG A 8 1.44 20.24 23.75
C ARG A 8 0.89 18.83 23.70
N CYS A 9 0.07 18.50 24.71
CA CYS A 9 -0.82 17.36 24.71
C CYS A 9 -1.78 17.49 23.52
N LEU A 10 -1.77 16.50 22.62
CA LEU A 10 -2.82 16.32 21.61
C LEU A 10 -4.08 15.82 22.32
N LEU A 11 -5.16 16.57 22.19
CA LEU A 11 -6.48 16.20 22.71
C LEU A 11 -7.05 15.03 21.89
N PRO A 12 -7.67 14.02 22.53
CA PRO A 12 -8.33 12.92 21.85
C PRO A 12 -9.78 13.29 21.57
N ASN A 13 -10.06 14.04 20.50
CA ASN A 13 -11.45 14.23 20.07
C ASN A 13 -11.55 14.66 18.60
N GLU A 14 -11.01 13.83 17.70
CA GLU A 14 -11.44 13.81 16.30
C GLU A 14 -12.26 12.53 16.13
N ALA A 15 -13.59 12.69 16.17
CA ALA A 15 -14.53 11.61 16.01
C ALA A 15 -14.41 11.03 14.60
N TRP A 16 -13.98 9.77 14.51
CA TRP A 16 -14.02 9.00 13.27
C TRP A 16 -15.48 8.92 12.79
N PRO A 17 -15.78 9.10 11.50
CA PRO A 17 -17.14 8.99 11.01
C PRO A 17 -17.73 7.58 11.29
N PRO A 18 -19.02 7.49 11.64
CA PRO A 18 -19.63 6.25 12.10
C PRO A 18 -19.66 5.19 10.99
N LEU A 19 -19.25 3.97 11.36
CA LEU A 19 -19.47 2.69 10.66
C LEU A 19 -19.44 2.77 9.12
N MET A 20 -18.25 3.02 8.56
CA MET A 20 -18.00 2.81 7.14
C MET A 20 -17.61 1.35 6.90
N PHE A 21 -18.36 0.65 6.05
CA PHE A 21 -17.92 -0.63 5.50
C PHE A 21 -16.72 -0.37 4.59
N PHE A 22 -15.52 -0.75 5.03
CA PHE A 22 -14.32 -0.64 4.21
C PHE A 22 -14.29 -1.75 3.18
N ARG A 23 -13.89 -1.43 1.95
CA ARG A 23 -13.43 -2.43 0.98
C ARG A 23 -11.90 -2.44 1.05
N VAL A 24 -11.28 -3.60 1.25
CA VAL A 24 -9.82 -3.68 1.28
C VAL A 24 -9.32 -4.13 -0.09
N ALA A 25 -8.53 -3.29 -0.74
CA ALA A 25 -7.72 -3.67 -1.88
C ALA A 25 -6.27 -3.81 -1.40
N ALA A 26 -5.81 -5.05 -1.23
CA ALA A 26 -4.41 -5.33 -0.92
C ALA A 26 -3.66 -5.49 -2.24
N VAL A 27 -2.75 -4.56 -2.52
CA VAL A 27 -1.80 -4.67 -3.62
C VAL A 27 -0.43 -4.78 -2.97
N SER A 28 0.24 -5.92 -3.14
CA SER A 28 1.66 -6.02 -2.83
C SER A 28 2.40 -6.26 -4.13
N GLN A 29 3.52 -5.58 -4.33
CA GLN A 29 4.49 -5.92 -5.36
C GLN A 29 5.83 -6.07 -4.67
N ALA A 30 6.09 -7.23 -4.08
CA ALA A 30 7.37 -7.49 -3.45
C ALA A 30 8.46 -7.67 -4.52
N ASN A 31 9.32 -6.66 -4.70
CA ASN A 31 10.48 -6.75 -5.58
C ASN A 31 11.52 -7.70 -4.99
N LYS A 32 11.53 -8.98 -5.41
CA LYS A 32 12.58 -9.95 -5.06
C LYS A 32 13.88 -9.66 -5.82
N ARG A 33 14.47 -8.46 -5.69
CA ARG A 33 15.89 -8.27 -6.01
C ARG A 33 16.74 -8.86 -4.87
N ARG A 34 16.87 -10.19 -4.84
CA ARG A 34 17.92 -10.84 -4.05
C ARG A 34 19.25 -10.60 -4.75
N ARG A 35 20.13 -9.76 -4.16
CA ARG A 35 21.57 -9.84 -4.44
C ARG A 35 22.02 -11.26 -4.09
N ALA A 36 22.57 -11.96 -5.07
CA ALA A 36 23.24 -13.24 -4.88
C ALA A 36 24.50 -13.02 -4.01
N GLY A 37 24.33 -13.10 -2.70
CA GLY A 37 25.41 -13.24 -1.73
C GLY A 37 25.30 -14.61 -1.08
N GLY A 38 26.01 -15.59 -1.63
CA GLY A 38 26.06 -16.93 -1.06
C GLY A 38 26.73 -16.90 0.31
N LEU A 39 25.96 -17.16 1.37
CA LEU A 39 26.50 -17.56 2.66
C LEU A 39 26.13 -19.02 2.91
N ARG A 40 27.11 -19.91 2.71
CA ARG A 40 27.05 -21.31 3.15
C ARG A 40 26.88 -21.35 4.66
N LEU A 41 25.74 -21.84 5.15
CA LEU A 41 25.58 -22.24 6.54
C LEU A 41 26.13 -23.65 6.73
N ARG A 42 27.09 -23.79 7.65
CA ARG A 42 27.60 -25.09 8.13
C ARG A 42 26.60 -25.71 9.12
N PRO A 43 26.44 -27.05 9.15
CA PRO A 43 25.56 -27.70 10.11
C PRO A 43 26.28 -27.82 11.46
N GLY A 44 25.73 -27.19 12.50
CA GLY A 44 26.19 -27.29 13.87
C GLY A 44 24.98 -27.34 14.79
N ALA A 45 24.71 -28.52 15.33
CA ALA A 45 23.63 -28.80 16.26
C ALA A 45 23.86 -28.10 17.61
N LEU A 46 22.85 -27.40 18.12
CA LEU A 46 22.70 -27.14 19.55
C LEU A 46 21.20 -27.16 19.89
N ALA A 47 20.80 -28.24 20.55
CA ALA A 47 19.46 -28.41 21.11
C ALA A 47 19.23 -27.40 22.24
N LEU A 48 18.13 -26.66 22.17
CA LEU A 48 17.63 -25.83 23.27
C LEU A 48 16.66 -26.67 24.12
N PRO A 49 16.73 -26.61 25.46
CA PRO A 49 15.82 -27.36 26.32
C PRO A 49 14.41 -26.75 26.30
N ALA A 50 13.40 -27.60 26.18
CA ALA A 50 11.99 -27.24 26.28
C ALA A 50 11.67 -26.69 27.69
N LYS A 51 11.33 -25.41 27.80
CA LYS A 51 10.71 -24.84 29.00
C LYS A 51 9.20 -25.05 28.91
N ALA A 52 8.64 -25.69 29.94
CA ALA A 52 7.20 -25.87 30.11
C ALA A 52 6.45 -24.52 30.15
N PRO A 53 5.20 -24.46 29.64
CA PRO A 53 4.43 -23.22 29.61
C PRO A 53 4.01 -22.79 31.02
N ILE A 54 4.24 -21.52 31.32
CA ILE A 54 3.75 -20.85 32.53
C ILE A 54 2.24 -20.63 32.36
N PRO A 55 1.37 -21.06 33.30
CA PRO A 55 -0.06 -20.80 33.19
C PRO A 55 -0.36 -19.32 33.48
N ILE A 56 -0.96 -18.63 32.52
CA ILE A 56 -1.46 -17.26 32.70
C ILE A 56 -2.82 -17.34 33.43
N PRO A 57 -3.05 -16.61 34.53
CA PRO A 57 -4.35 -16.59 35.21
C PRO A 57 -5.44 -16.01 34.29
N ALA A 58 -6.53 -16.75 34.10
CA ALA A 58 -7.67 -16.38 33.25
C ALA A 58 -8.46 -15.13 33.69
N ALA A 59 -7.99 -14.40 34.71
CA ALA A 59 -8.70 -13.27 35.33
C ALA A 59 -8.39 -11.88 34.71
N LEU A 60 -7.63 -11.82 33.61
CA LEU A 60 -7.21 -10.57 32.96
C LEU A 60 -7.43 -10.55 31.44
N LEU A 61 -8.27 -11.44 30.91
CA LEU A 61 -8.79 -11.29 29.56
C LEU A 61 -9.96 -10.29 29.63
N PRO A 62 -9.81 -9.04 29.15
CA PRO A 62 -11.00 -8.23 28.92
C PRO A 62 -11.87 -9.02 27.95
N ALA A 63 -13.13 -9.24 28.33
CA ALA A 63 -14.12 -9.85 27.45
C ALA A 63 -14.08 -9.08 26.12
N ARG A 64 -13.48 -9.68 25.09
CA ARG A 64 -13.61 -9.23 23.72
C ARG A 64 -15.08 -9.41 23.37
N ARG A 65 -15.88 -8.37 23.62
CA ARG A 65 -17.11 -8.17 22.85
C ARG A 65 -16.64 -7.87 21.44
N GLU A 66 -16.53 -8.92 20.63
CA GLU A 66 -16.39 -8.76 19.19
C GLU A 66 -17.68 -8.11 18.71
N ASP A 67 -17.61 -6.81 18.43
CA ASP A 67 -18.71 -6.09 17.83
C ASP A 67 -18.84 -6.56 16.37
N PRO A 68 -19.91 -7.25 15.98
CA PRO A 68 -20.05 -7.82 14.63
C PRO A 68 -20.08 -6.77 13.52
N ALA A 69 -20.21 -5.49 13.86
CA ALA A 69 -20.18 -4.37 12.92
C ALA A 69 -18.77 -3.96 12.45
N ARG A 70 -17.70 -4.59 12.94
CA ARG A 70 -16.31 -4.16 12.68
C ARG A 70 -15.54 -4.97 11.63
N HIS A 71 -16.15 -6.00 11.03
CA HIS A 71 -15.47 -6.86 10.08
C HIS A 71 -15.81 -6.49 8.64
N VAL A 72 -14.78 -6.28 7.82
CA VAL A 72 -14.95 -6.22 6.37
C VAL A 72 -15.25 -7.64 5.87
N PRO A 73 -16.39 -7.88 5.20
CA PRO A 73 -16.68 -9.18 4.61
C PRO A 73 -15.59 -9.59 3.62
N ARG A 74 -15.17 -10.86 3.65
CA ARG A 74 -14.01 -11.34 2.88
C ARG A 74 -14.22 -11.24 1.38
N GLU A 75 -15.46 -11.39 0.92
CA GLU A 75 -15.88 -11.20 -0.46
C GLU A 75 -15.71 -9.76 -0.96
N ARG A 76 -15.57 -8.78 -0.05
CA ARG A 76 -15.24 -7.39 -0.37
C ARG A 76 -13.74 -7.11 -0.35
N CYS A 77 -12.93 -8.04 0.13
CA CYS A 77 -11.48 -7.92 0.10
C CYS A 77 -10.95 -8.42 -1.25
N ARG A 78 -10.34 -7.50 -2.01
CA ARG A 78 -9.64 -7.81 -3.24
C ARG A 78 -8.15 -7.87 -2.99
N VAL A 79 -7.49 -8.89 -3.49
CA VAL A 79 -6.05 -9.10 -3.29
C VAL A 79 -5.39 -9.33 -4.63
N PHE A 80 -4.26 -8.66 -4.84
CA PHE A 80 -3.44 -8.80 -6.02
C PHE A 80 -1.95 -8.72 -5.67
N ASP A 81 -1.16 -9.64 -6.22
CA ASP A 81 0.28 -9.51 -6.35
C ASP A 81 0.67 -10.17 -7.69
N PRO A 82 1.38 -9.48 -8.59
CA PRO A 82 1.81 -10.03 -9.87
C PRO A 82 2.76 -11.24 -9.73
N VAL A 83 3.34 -11.47 -8.55
CA VAL A 83 4.21 -12.62 -8.28
C VAL A 83 3.50 -13.78 -7.55
N PHE A 84 2.18 -13.71 -7.37
CA PHE A 84 1.42 -14.84 -6.82
C PHE A 84 1.61 -16.10 -7.66
N SER A 85 1.93 -17.19 -6.97
CA SER A 85 1.90 -18.54 -7.52
C SER A 85 0.47 -19.09 -7.53
N ALA A 86 0.26 -20.17 -8.28
CA ALA A 86 -1.03 -20.89 -8.25
C ALA A 86 -1.44 -21.33 -6.84
N LEU A 87 -0.46 -21.65 -5.98
CA LEU A 87 -0.71 -22.00 -4.59
C LEU A 87 -1.19 -20.80 -3.77
N ASP A 88 -0.57 -19.62 -3.94
CA ASP A 88 -0.98 -18.39 -3.26
C ASP A 88 -2.44 -18.06 -3.61
N VAL A 89 -2.77 -18.13 -4.90
CA VAL A 89 -4.14 -17.89 -5.39
C VAL A 89 -5.12 -18.90 -4.79
N ALA A 90 -4.78 -20.19 -4.78
CA ALA A 90 -5.64 -21.24 -4.25
C ALA A 90 -5.92 -21.04 -2.74
N VAL A 91 -4.89 -20.74 -1.95
CA VAL A 91 -5.03 -20.49 -0.51
C VAL A 91 -5.86 -19.24 -0.25
N LEU A 92 -5.63 -18.14 -0.97
CA LEU A 92 -6.41 -16.91 -0.81
C LEU A 92 -7.89 -17.11 -1.18
N ALA A 93 -8.17 -17.90 -2.21
CA ALA A 93 -9.52 -18.26 -2.61
C ALA A 93 -10.22 -19.14 -1.56
N GLU A 94 -9.52 -20.14 -1.01
CA GLU A 94 -10.05 -20.98 0.08
C GLU A 94 -10.34 -20.17 1.35
N LEU A 95 -9.57 -19.11 1.61
CA LEU A 95 -9.82 -18.15 2.67
C LEU A 95 -11.00 -17.20 2.37
N GLY A 96 -11.66 -17.31 1.21
CA GLY A 96 -12.83 -16.52 0.83
C GLY A 96 -12.50 -15.10 0.35
N LEU A 97 -11.25 -14.84 -0.05
CA LEU A 97 -10.82 -13.55 -0.60
C LEU A 97 -10.97 -13.54 -2.13
N ALA A 98 -11.30 -12.38 -2.69
CA ALA A 98 -11.38 -12.22 -4.13
C ALA A 98 -9.99 -11.91 -4.72
N VAL A 99 -9.36 -12.89 -5.35
CA VAL A 99 -8.07 -12.69 -6.03
C VAL A 99 -8.31 -12.03 -7.39
N VAL A 100 -7.64 -10.90 -7.64
CA VAL A 100 -7.67 -10.23 -8.94
C VAL A 100 -6.74 -10.99 -9.88
N SER A 101 -7.20 -11.34 -11.07
CA SER A 101 -6.41 -12.09 -12.04
C SER A 101 -5.58 -11.21 -12.98
N GLU A 102 -5.98 -9.95 -13.14
CA GLU A 102 -5.31 -9.01 -14.02
C GLU A 102 -4.35 -8.11 -13.26
N ASN A 103 -3.17 -7.89 -13.82
CA ASN A 103 -2.24 -6.88 -13.33
C ASN A 103 -2.71 -5.47 -13.70
N GLU A 104 -3.56 -4.86 -12.89
CA GLU A 104 -4.06 -3.51 -13.10
C GLU A 104 -2.99 -2.40 -12.95
N GLU A 105 -1.73 -2.74 -12.65
CA GLU A 105 -0.62 -1.78 -12.51
C GLU A 105 -0.93 -0.66 -11.50
N GLY A 106 -1.73 -0.96 -10.47
CA GLY A 106 -2.14 0.00 -9.45
C GLY A 106 -3.32 0.90 -9.86
N LYS A 107 -3.93 0.70 -11.02
CA LYS A 107 -5.03 1.52 -11.56
C LYS A 107 -6.42 1.05 -11.08
N HIS A 108 -6.51 0.52 -9.86
CA HIS A 108 -7.76 -0.03 -9.35
C HIS A 108 -8.74 1.10 -9.00
N PRO A 109 -9.96 1.09 -9.55
CA PRO A 109 -10.94 2.13 -9.27
C PRO A 109 -11.54 2.00 -7.87
N VAL A 110 -11.82 3.14 -7.25
CA VAL A 110 -12.58 3.23 -6.00
C VAL A 110 -14.02 2.79 -6.23
N GLY A 111 -14.60 2.06 -5.28
CA GLY A 111 -16.00 1.67 -5.34
C GLY A 111 -16.96 2.78 -4.91
N ASP A 112 -18.24 2.42 -4.74
CA ASP A 112 -19.27 3.36 -4.30
C ASP A 112 -19.02 3.90 -2.89
N GLY A 113 -18.38 3.10 -2.02
CA GLY A 113 -18.04 3.44 -0.65
C GLY A 113 -16.54 3.63 -0.39
N THR A 114 -16.21 3.92 0.87
CA THR A 114 -14.83 4.12 1.30
C THR A 114 -13.99 2.86 1.09
N THR A 115 -12.87 3.01 0.40
CA THR A 115 -11.97 1.90 0.03
C THR A 115 -10.61 2.11 0.67
N LEU A 116 -10.16 1.09 1.40
CA LEU A 116 -8.84 0.98 1.98
C LEU A 116 -7.91 0.27 1.00
N PHE A 117 -6.90 0.98 0.52
CA PHE A 117 -5.81 0.41 -0.26
C PHE A 117 -4.65 0.08 0.67
N TYR A 118 -4.37 -1.21 0.83
CA TYR A 118 -3.23 -1.71 1.60
C TYR A 118 -2.08 -1.99 0.63
N MET A 119 -1.12 -1.08 0.59
CA MET A 119 -0.09 -1.00 -0.46
C MET A 119 1.33 -1.01 0.11
N ILE A 120 1.56 -1.71 1.22
CA ILE A 120 2.86 -1.67 1.89
C ILE A 120 3.97 -2.16 0.94
N HIS A 121 5.08 -1.42 0.90
CA HIS A 121 6.24 -1.66 0.03
C HIS A 121 5.95 -1.61 -1.48
N CYS A 122 4.79 -1.10 -1.89
CA CYS A 122 4.54 -0.83 -3.29
C CYS A 122 5.51 0.24 -3.82
N GLY A 123 5.92 0.10 -5.07
CA GLY A 123 6.68 1.13 -5.77
C GLY A 123 5.88 2.43 -5.91
N LYS A 124 6.60 3.55 -6.02
CA LYS A 124 6.03 4.91 -6.15
C LYS A 124 5.05 5.04 -7.32
N ALA A 125 5.32 4.33 -8.41
CA ALA A 125 4.45 4.28 -9.59
C ALA A 125 3.04 3.75 -9.29
N LEU A 126 2.90 2.79 -8.38
CA LEU A 126 1.60 2.22 -8.05
C LEU A 126 0.71 3.22 -7.31
N TYR A 127 1.26 4.02 -6.39
CA TYR A 127 0.52 5.10 -5.74
C TYR A 127 0.10 6.17 -6.74
N ASN A 128 1.01 6.55 -7.63
CA ASN A 128 0.74 7.55 -8.65
C ASN A 128 -0.34 7.08 -9.64
N ASN A 129 -0.33 5.81 -10.05
CA ASN A 129 -1.36 5.20 -10.88
C ASN A 129 -2.72 5.08 -10.16
N LEU A 130 -2.69 4.75 -8.86
CA LEU A 130 -3.90 4.71 -8.03
C LEU A 130 -4.56 6.09 -7.97
N LEU A 131 -3.76 7.13 -7.73
CA LEU A 131 -4.23 8.51 -7.71
C LEU A 131 -4.79 8.92 -9.07
N TRP A 132 -4.06 8.65 -10.16
CA TRP A 132 -4.49 8.97 -11.52
C TRP A 132 -5.82 8.33 -11.89
N SER A 133 -5.97 7.02 -11.67
CA SER A 133 -7.20 6.29 -12.00
C SER A 133 -8.43 6.76 -11.19
N ASN A 134 -8.19 7.49 -10.09
CA ASN A 134 -9.20 8.02 -9.19
C ASN A 134 -9.15 9.55 -9.08
N TRP A 135 -8.66 10.26 -10.10
CA TRP A 135 -8.30 11.68 -10.02
C TRP A 135 -9.49 12.64 -10.03
N SER A 136 -10.31 12.59 -8.99
CA SER A 136 -11.38 13.56 -8.74
C SER A 136 -11.59 13.74 -7.24
N VAL A 137 -12.12 14.91 -6.86
CA VAL A 137 -12.48 15.21 -5.47
C VAL A 137 -13.42 14.13 -4.90
N ALA A 138 -14.41 13.69 -5.69
CA ALA A 138 -15.41 12.71 -5.26
C ALA A 138 -14.82 11.31 -5.08
N ALA A 139 -13.84 10.92 -5.90
CA ALA A 139 -13.20 9.61 -5.80
C ALA A 139 -12.14 9.60 -4.69
N LEU A 140 -11.20 10.56 -4.67
CA LEU A 140 -10.12 10.61 -3.68
C LEU A 140 -10.65 10.75 -2.24
N SER A 141 -11.74 11.47 -2.02
CA SER A 141 -12.35 11.60 -0.68
C SER A 141 -12.88 10.28 -0.09
N LYS A 142 -12.96 9.22 -0.90
CA LYS A 142 -13.35 7.86 -0.47
C LYS A 142 -12.14 6.93 -0.29
N ILE A 143 -10.92 7.40 -0.57
CA ILE A 143 -9.71 6.59 -0.54
C ILE A 143 -9.03 6.74 0.82
N ILE A 144 -8.65 5.60 1.40
CA ILE A 144 -7.67 5.51 2.48
C ILE A 144 -6.53 4.65 1.98
N ILE A 145 -5.29 5.07 2.20
CA ILE A 145 -4.09 4.30 1.82
C ILE A 145 -3.34 3.93 3.09
N VAL A 146 -2.89 2.69 3.18
CA VAL A 146 -1.86 2.26 4.13
C VAL A 146 -0.66 1.84 3.30
N GLY A 147 0.41 2.62 3.33
CA GLY A 147 1.54 2.48 2.41
C GLY A 147 2.70 3.38 2.78
N ASN A 148 3.58 3.64 1.82
CA ASN A 148 4.77 4.47 2.01
C ASN A 148 4.38 5.95 2.13
N SER A 149 5.07 6.66 3.01
CA SER A 149 4.90 8.10 3.26
C SER A 149 5.01 8.92 1.98
N PHE A 150 4.00 9.76 1.71
CA PHE A 150 4.01 10.67 0.57
C PHE A 150 4.96 11.82 0.85
N ARG A 151 5.00 12.28 2.11
CA ARG A 151 6.02 13.21 2.58
C ARG A 151 7.43 12.62 2.48
N GLY A 152 7.60 11.37 2.88
CA GLY A 152 8.88 10.66 2.72
C GLY A 152 9.28 10.48 1.26
N ILE A 153 8.33 10.30 0.34
CA ILE A 153 8.58 10.30 -1.11
C ILE A 153 9.03 11.69 -1.59
N GLU A 154 8.34 12.75 -1.14
CA GLU A 154 8.67 14.15 -1.45
C GLU A 154 10.08 14.53 -0.97
N GLU A 155 10.45 14.15 0.25
CA GLU A 155 11.75 14.48 0.85
C GLU A 155 12.93 13.76 0.18
N ARG A 156 12.71 12.55 -0.36
CA ARG A 156 13.78 11.72 -0.94
C ARG A 156 13.99 11.93 -2.43
N LEU A 157 12.99 12.45 -3.15
CA LEU A 157 13.09 12.69 -4.58
C LEU A 157 13.41 14.15 -4.89
N PRO A 158 14.28 14.43 -5.87
CA PRO A 158 14.41 15.78 -6.41
C PRO A 158 13.05 16.27 -6.95
N SER A 159 12.67 17.52 -6.66
CA SER A 159 11.35 18.06 -7.05
C SER A 159 11.07 17.91 -8.55
N ARG A 160 12.08 18.09 -9.40
CA ARG A 160 11.96 17.90 -10.86
C ARG A 160 11.55 16.47 -11.23
N ILE A 161 12.05 15.45 -10.52
CA ILE A 161 11.72 14.04 -10.76
C ILE A 161 10.32 13.73 -10.22
N LEU A 162 10.01 14.19 -9.00
CA LEU A 162 8.69 14.05 -8.40
C LEU A 162 7.59 14.65 -9.29
N GLU A 163 7.78 15.88 -9.78
CA GLU A 163 6.81 16.57 -10.63
C GLU A 163 6.69 15.96 -12.03
N ARG A 164 7.78 15.43 -12.60
CA ARG A 164 7.79 14.80 -13.93
C ARG A 164 7.17 13.40 -13.90
N ASP A 165 7.66 12.53 -13.01
CA ASP A 165 7.36 11.09 -13.05
C ASP A 165 6.21 10.72 -12.11
N TYR A 166 6.00 11.48 -11.03
CA TYR A 166 5.05 11.18 -9.97
C TYR A 166 4.14 12.38 -9.69
N SER A 167 3.71 13.04 -10.76
CA SER A 167 2.96 14.29 -10.77
C SER A 167 1.68 14.25 -9.93
N TYR A 168 0.98 13.12 -9.87
CA TYR A 168 -0.23 12.96 -9.07
C TYR A 168 0.08 12.95 -7.57
N ILE A 169 1.19 12.32 -7.16
CA ILE A 169 1.68 12.41 -5.78
C ILE A 169 2.02 13.87 -5.47
N ALA A 170 2.81 14.52 -6.32
CA ALA A 170 3.22 15.92 -6.15
C ALA A 170 2.02 16.87 -5.96
N LYS A 171 0.99 16.71 -6.79
CA LYS A 171 -0.21 17.57 -6.78
C LYS A 171 -1.13 17.30 -5.59
N VAL A 172 -1.21 16.06 -5.10
CA VAL A 172 -2.14 15.69 -4.02
C VAL A 172 -1.59 15.98 -2.62
N LEU A 173 -0.29 16.22 -2.45
CA LEU A 173 0.37 16.40 -1.14
C LEU A 173 -0.36 17.39 -0.22
N LYS A 174 -0.72 18.59 -0.73
CA LYS A 174 -1.47 19.59 0.05
C LYS A 174 -2.90 19.16 0.38
N GLY A 175 -3.50 18.32 -0.46
CA GLY A 175 -4.81 17.71 -0.30
C GLY A 175 -4.83 16.49 0.62
N THR A 176 -3.67 16.04 1.09
CA THR A 176 -3.50 14.79 1.83
C THR A 176 -3.35 15.08 3.33
N GLU A 177 -3.96 14.23 4.15
CA GLU A 177 -3.55 14.04 5.54
C GLU A 177 -2.81 12.71 5.66
N GLU A 178 -1.76 12.71 6.48
CA GLU A 178 -0.89 11.58 6.63
C GLU A 178 -0.48 11.44 8.11
N ILE A 179 -0.62 10.22 8.65
CA ILE A 179 -0.12 9.87 9.98
C ILE A 179 0.82 8.65 9.84
N PRO A 180 2.08 8.75 10.32
CA PRO A 180 2.99 7.61 10.33
C PRO A 180 2.49 6.53 11.29
N LEU A 181 2.61 5.27 10.87
CA LEU A 181 2.34 4.14 11.75
C LEU A 181 3.53 3.91 12.71
N PRO A 182 3.27 3.39 13.92
CA PRO A 182 4.33 3.10 14.87
C PRO A 182 5.33 2.11 14.27
N THR A 183 6.62 2.43 14.36
CA THR A 183 7.68 1.50 13.96
C THR A 183 7.79 0.38 14.97
N HIS A 184 7.92 -0.85 14.49
CA HIS A 184 8.18 -2.00 15.36
C HIS A 184 9.69 -2.12 15.58
N PRO A 185 10.20 -2.20 16.83
CA PRO A 185 11.64 -2.21 17.11
C PRO A 185 12.41 -3.34 16.41
N GLN A 186 11.74 -4.47 16.13
CA GLN A 186 12.33 -5.63 15.45
C GLN A 186 12.33 -5.53 13.92
N TYR A 187 11.57 -4.59 13.34
CA TYR A 187 11.38 -4.42 11.90
C TYR A 187 11.54 -2.95 11.48
N ALA A 188 12.41 -2.23 12.21
CA ALA A 188 12.59 -0.79 12.09
C ALA A 188 13.21 -0.36 10.75
N ASP A 189 13.75 -1.29 9.97
CA ASP A 189 14.28 -1.07 8.63
C ASP A 189 13.23 -1.33 7.53
N VAL A 190 12.22 -2.16 7.82
CA VAL A 190 11.17 -2.54 6.87
C VAL A 190 10.00 -1.55 6.94
N PHE A 191 9.37 -1.37 8.10
CA PHE A 191 8.13 -0.58 8.22
C PHE A 191 8.35 0.87 8.68
N ASN A 192 9.56 1.40 8.52
CA ASN A 192 9.89 2.77 8.96
C ASN A 192 9.19 3.88 8.18
N ASP A 193 8.75 3.59 6.96
CA ASP A 193 8.13 4.58 6.09
C ASP A 193 6.62 4.35 5.91
N THR A 194 6.01 3.51 6.75
CA THR A 194 4.59 3.18 6.59
C THR A 194 3.71 4.22 7.27
N SER A 195 2.72 4.74 6.54
CA SER A 195 1.75 5.73 6.99
C SER A 195 0.34 5.38 6.53
N VAL A 196 -0.63 5.96 7.24
CA VAL A 196 -2.03 6.02 6.83
C VAL A 196 -2.28 7.37 6.17
N HIS A 197 -2.84 7.35 4.97
CA HIS A 197 -3.18 8.53 4.19
C HIS A 197 -4.68 8.58 3.96
N TRP A 198 -5.26 9.76 4.02
CA TRP A 198 -6.61 10.03 3.57
C TRP A 198 -6.69 11.44 3.00
N PHE A 199 -7.76 11.72 2.27
CA PHE A 199 -7.92 12.94 1.49
C PHE A 199 -9.18 13.69 1.94
N PRO A 200 -9.09 14.57 2.97
CA PRO A 200 -10.26 15.29 3.46
C PRO A 200 -10.89 16.14 2.35
N LEU A 201 -12.22 16.07 2.24
CA LEU A 201 -12.97 16.83 1.23
C LEU A 201 -12.66 18.33 1.27
N ALA A 202 -12.47 18.90 2.46
CA ALA A 202 -12.14 20.30 2.65
C ALA A 202 -10.79 20.65 1.98
N LYS A 203 -9.73 19.88 2.28
CA LYS A 203 -8.40 20.08 1.68
C LYS A 203 -8.39 19.86 0.16
N LEU A 204 -9.14 18.87 -0.34
CA LEU A 204 -9.23 18.65 -1.78
C LEU A 204 -9.90 19.83 -2.51
N LYS A 205 -10.90 20.47 -1.90
CA LYS A 205 -11.56 21.66 -2.46
C LYS A 205 -10.70 22.92 -2.41
N GLU A 206 -9.70 22.97 -1.54
CA GLU A 206 -8.72 24.06 -1.46
C GLU A 206 -7.64 23.96 -2.55
N LEU A 207 -7.51 22.81 -3.22
CA LEU A 207 -6.58 22.66 -4.33
C LEU A 207 -7.04 23.51 -5.53
N PRO A 208 -6.09 24.10 -6.30
CA PRO A 208 -6.39 24.84 -7.51
C PRO A 208 -7.27 24.03 -8.49
N CYS A 209 -8.28 24.65 -9.10
CA CYS A 209 -9.26 23.95 -9.94
C CYS A 209 -8.63 23.23 -11.14
N ASP A 210 -7.55 23.80 -11.69
CA ASP A 210 -6.73 23.23 -12.77
C ASP A 210 -6.02 21.93 -12.37
N THR A 211 -5.83 21.67 -11.07
CA THR A 211 -5.30 20.39 -10.56
C THR A 211 -6.11 19.20 -11.08
N TRP A 212 -7.44 19.35 -11.17
CA TRP A 212 -8.37 18.29 -11.57
C TRP A 212 -8.56 18.18 -13.10
N LEU A 213 -8.10 19.18 -13.85
CA LEU A 213 -8.06 19.13 -15.31
C LEU A 213 -6.91 18.26 -15.83
N PHE A 214 -5.91 18.01 -14.98
CA PHE A 214 -4.80 17.13 -15.28
C PHE A 214 -5.25 15.66 -15.29
N GLN A 215 -5.20 15.00 -16.45
CA GLN A 215 -5.70 13.62 -16.63
C GLN A 215 -4.75 12.73 -17.47
N GLU A 216 -3.56 13.23 -17.77
CA GLU A 216 -2.56 12.52 -18.57
C GLU A 216 -2.10 11.24 -17.86
N GLU A 217 -2.18 10.11 -18.55
CA GLU A 217 -1.75 8.83 -17.99
C GLU A 217 -0.22 8.84 -17.76
N PRO A 218 0.26 8.43 -16.57
CA PRO A 218 1.70 8.39 -16.30
C PRO A 218 2.46 7.45 -17.25
N THR A 219 3.35 8.02 -18.06
CA THR A 219 4.25 7.27 -18.94
C THR A 219 5.67 7.31 -18.37
N TYR A 220 6.01 6.38 -17.48
CA TYR A 220 7.31 6.31 -16.78
C TYR A 220 8.50 5.94 -17.69
N GLN A 221 8.69 6.63 -18.82
CA GLN A 221 9.70 6.30 -19.84
C GLN A 221 11.13 6.67 -19.40
N GLU A 222 11.28 7.72 -18.60
CA GLU A 222 12.58 8.25 -18.15
C GLU A 222 12.91 7.83 -16.70
N CYS A 223 12.27 6.78 -16.18
CA CYS A 223 12.44 6.30 -14.81
C CYS A 223 13.33 5.05 -14.78
N GLU A 224 14.59 5.21 -14.36
CA GLU A 224 15.60 4.14 -14.37
C GLU A 224 15.29 3.03 -13.34
N ASP A 225 14.74 3.38 -12.18
CA ASP A 225 14.42 2.46 -11.08
C ASP A 225 12.90 2.31 -10.88
N LEU A 226 12.19 1.98 -11.97
CA LEU A 226 10.75 1.80 -11.91
C LEU A 226 10.36 0.51 -11.18
N GLU A 227 9.86 0.65 -9.96
CA GLU A 227 9.41 -0.45 -9.09
C GLU A 227 7.98 -0.90 -9.43
N ILE A 228 7.73 -1.32 -10.68
CA ILE A 228 6.43 -1.86 -11.13
C ILE A 228 6.62 -3.03 -12.10
N ILE A 229 5.85 -4.11 -11.90
CA ILE A 229 5.70 -5.16 -12.91
C ILE A 229 4.62 -4.73 -13.89
N ARG A 230 4.94 -4.59 -15.18
CA ARG A 230 4.00 -4.17 -16.24
C ARG A 230 3.27 -5.36 -16.88
N LYS A 231 2.08 -5.12 -17.43
CA LYS A 231 1.43 -6.09 -18.33
C LYS A 231 2.36 -6.34 -19.52
N GLN A 232 2.52 -7.62 -19.91
CA GLN A 232 3.19 -7.94 -21.16
C GLN A 232 2.25 -7.61 -22.33
N ASP A 233 2.74 -6.93 -23.34
CA ASP A 233 1.99 -6.71 -24.57
C ASP A 233 1.73 -8.05 -25.26
N LYS A 234 0.46 -8.39 -25.50
CA LYS A 234 0.05 -9.59 -26.26
C LYS A 234 0.67 -9.64 -27.68
N GLY A 235 1.18 -8.52 -28.19
CA GLY A 235 1.89 -8.42 -29.47
C GLY A 235 3.30 -9.04 -29.48
N SER A 236 3.94 -9.23 -28.32
CA SER A 236 5.27 -9.86 -28.27
C SER A 236 5.20 -11.39 -28.40
N ILE A 237 4.13 -12.01 -27.88
CA ILE A 237 3.88 -13.46 -27.95
C ILE A 237 3.58 -13.92 -29.39
N LEU A 238 2.90 -13.09 -30.17
CA LEU A 238 2.61 -13.38 -31.58
C LEU A 238 3.85 -13.26 -32.48
N ARG A 239 4.86 -12.45 -32.10
CA ARG A 239 6.13 -12.36 -32.82
C ARG A 239 7.07 -13.52 -32.52
N SER A 240 7.06 -14.05 -31.30
CA SER A 240 7.85 -15.24 -30.95
C SER A 240 7.28 -16.53 -31.55
N THR A 241 5.96 -16.65 -31.72
CA THR A 241 5.34 -17.82 -32.37
C THR A 241 5.44 -17.81 -33.89
N GLN A 242 5.62 -16.66 -34.55
CA GLN A 242 5.90 -16.62 -36.00
C GLN A 242 7.35 -17.02 -36.33
N ASN A 243 8.31 -16.75 -35.45
CA ASN A 243 9.71 -17.12 -35.68
C ASN A 243 10.02 -18.60 -35.44
N GLU A 244 9.15 -19.36 -34.76
CA GLU A 244 9.33 -20.82 -34.55
C GLU A 244 8.70 -21.68 -35.65
N VAL A 245 7.87 -21.11 -36.53
CA VAL A 245 7.21 -21.86 -37.62
C VAL A 245 7.95 -21.71 -38.98
N GLU A 246 8.94 -20.82 -39.04
CA GLU A 246 9.77 -20.57 -40.24
C GLU A 246 11.21 -21.12 -40.13
N SER A 247 11.50 -22.00 -39.15
CA SER A 247 12.80 -22.69 -39.01
C SER A 247 12.71 -24.19 -39.23
#